data_AF-A0A0N6ZG67-F1
#
_entry.id   AF-A0A0N6ZG67-F1
#
_cell.length_a   1.000
_cell.length_b   1.000
_cell.length_c   1.000
_cell.angle_alpha   90.00
_cell.angle_beta   90.00
_cell.angle_gamma   90.00
#
_symmetry.space_group_name_H-M   'P 1'
#
loop_
_entity.id
_entity.type
_entity.pdbx_description
1 polymer ?
#
loop_
_entity_poly.entity_id
_entity_poly.type
_entity_poly.pdbx_seq_one_letter_code
_entity_poly.pdbx_strand_id
1 'polypeptide(L)'
;MADGVNAILVDGRSDEAAKASRTPRRPRGDALIAAVAGVFTLAQLVLVHPSMGLGWDEIVYISQVTTHHPAAFFSAPRSRGVSLLVAPVASWSASTELLRVYLAVLSGLGLYLALRAWKGLFPPRVLATAGAFFATLWVTLFYGPQAMPNYWVAIGALITVGCALRALGGPESRRMRSARGALWGAAAGALLMALMRPADAVWVSVPLLVLVLVRRHWPLLLALAGGLAVGGGEWAVEAYAWYGGLGERLRRASEIQGGLGWNIAVDDQMRSLGGRGLCRPCTGDMPHPLVTLWWPLLPAVAILGAVVAVRARRATATLVPLACAVTAAVPYLFLIGYAAPRFLQPAYALLALPVADALWHLARTGRDRRRPVAATLVALAVAGHLAVQFSVLVGTVNGNVDSREDWARVADELHRLGVRPPCLLTGHESIPIGYYTGCSSGSTGGNNENTTAAEIVDTARRIPVAALTGPGGTPPAYARDWEPHHITDLEIRVAPPG
;
A
#
# COMPACT_ATOMS: atom_id res chain seq x y z
N MET A 1 17.95 90.92 40.86
CA MET A 1 17.11 90.48 39.72
C MET A 1 16.91 88.99 39.92
N ALA A 2 15.83 88.64 40.63
CA ALA A 2 14.51 88.28 40.06
C ALA A 2 14.57 86.81 39.57
N ASP A 3 13.99 85.88 40.34
CA ASP A 3 12.68 85.22 40.06
C ASP A 3 12.84 84.14 38.98
N GLY A 4 12.21 82.96 38.95
CA GLY A 4 11.12 82.31 39.68
C GLY A 4 10.92 80.94 38.98
N VAL A 5 10.57 79.86 39.71
CA VAL A 5 9.23 79.22 39.82
C VAL A 5 8.63 78.63 38.51
N ASN A 6 8.10 77.40 38.65
CA ASN A 6 7.09 76.64 37.86
C ASN A 6 7.64 75.46 37.03
N ALA A 7 7.36 74.18 37.34
CA ALA A 7 6.07 73.44 37.29
C ALA A 7 5.49 73.44 35.84
N ILE A 8 5.22 72.33 35.14
CA ILE A 8 4.18 71.30 35.37
C ILE A 8 4.39 70.11 34.40
N LEU A 9 3.91 68.93 34.84
CA LEU A 9 3.72 67.61 34.19
C LEU A 9 3.01 67.60 32.83
N VAL A 10 3.35 66.67 31.91
CA VAL A 10 2.38 65.83 31.16
C VAL A 10 3.00 64.46 30.80
N ASP A 11 2.15 63.45 30.96
CA ASP A 11 2.25 62.01 30.71
C ASP A 11 2.69 61.59 29.28
N GLY A 12 3.35 60.42 29.19
CA GLY A 12 3.87 59.86 27.95
C GLY A 12 4.11 58.35 28.07
N ARG A 13 3.03 57.56 28.00
CA ARG A 13 3.10 56.13 27.58
C ARG A 13 3.72 56.07 26.18
N SER A 14 4.78 55.27 25.99
CA SER A 14 5.00 54.34 24.86
C SER A 14 6.40 53.73 24.91
N ASP A 15 6.46 52.42 24.68
CA ASP A 15 7.55 51.69 24.02
C ASP A 15 8.93 51.60 24.68
N GLU A 16 9.15 50.50 25.42
CA GLU A 16 10.34 49.69 25.15
C GLU A 16 10.04 48.19 25.24
N ALA A 17 9.52 47.69 24.12
CA ALA A 17 9.80 46.43 23.47
C ALA A 17 10.57 45.36 24.30
N ALA A 18 9.79 44.39 24.80
CA ALA A 18 9.89 42.99 24.42
C ALA A 18 11.30 42.47 24.01
N LYS A 19 12.16 42.21 25.00
CA LYS A 19 13.13 41.10 24.90
C LYS A 19 12.40 39.77 25.12
N ALA A 20 11.52 39.42 24.18
CA ALA A 20 11.03 38.06 24.02
C ALA A 20 12.20 37.20 23.50
N SER A 21 12.88 36.53 24.42
CA SER A 21 13.91 35.56 24.11
C SER A 21 13.31 34.41 23.30
N ARG A 22 13.92 34.15 22.14
CA ARG A 22 13.58 33.12 21.16
C ARG A 22 13.44 31.74 21.81
N THR A 23 12.26 31.13 21.76
CA THR A 23 12.12 29.67 21.94
C THR A 23 12.03 28.95 20.59
N PRO A 24 13.06 28.21 20.13
CA PRO A 24 12.90 27.23 19.05
C PRO A 24 12.43 25.89 19.64
N ARG A 25 11.16 25.79 20.06
CA ARG A 25 10.56 24.52 20.53
C ARG A 25 10.00 23.67 19.36
N ARG A 26 10.72 23.58 18.24
CA ARG A 26 10.35 22.81 17.03
C ARG A 26 11.00 21.42 16.82
N PRO A 27 12.16 21.05 17.39
CA PRO A 27 12.84 19.80 16.97
C PRO A 27 12.19 18.52 17.52
N ARG A 28 11.45 18.57 18.64
CA ARG A 28 10.97 17.35 19.33
C ARG A 28 9.84 16.61 18.58
N GLY A 29 8.96 17.33 17.88
CA GLY A 29 7.83 16.70 17.17
C GLY A 29 8.25 15.99 15.89
N ASP A 30 9.23 16.56 15.18
CA ASP A 30 9.77 16.01 13.95
C ASP A 30 10.60 14.76 14.23
N ALA A 31 11.32 14.74 15.36
CA ALA A 31 12.07 13.59 15.83
C ALA A 31 11.18 12.36 16.09
N LEU A 32 9.98 12.53 16.67
CA LEU A 32 9.08 11.40 16.94
C LEU A 32 8.57 10.73 15.65
N ILE A 33 8.17 11.53 14.67
CA ILE A 33 7.69 11.00 13.37
C ILE A 33 8.85 10.35 12.61
N ALA A 34 10.04 10.95 12.65
CA ALA A 34 11.25 10.37 12.08
C ALA A 34 11.63 9.05 12.75
N ALA A 35 11.51 8.96 14.08
CA ALA A 35 11.79 7.74 14.83
C ALA A 35 10.83 6.61 14.42
N VAL A 36 9.53 6.89 14.29
CA VAL A 36 8.55 5.89 13.81
C VAL A 36 8.91 5.38 12.41
N ALA A 37 9.26 6.29 11.49
CA ALA A 37 9.68 5.91 10.14
C ALA A 37 10.99 5.09 10.14
N GLY A 38 11.96 5.48 10.96
CA GLY A 38 13.23 4.75 11.08
C GLY A 38 13.06 3.36 11.70
N VAL A 39 12.24 3.23 12.75
CA VAL A 39 11.89 1.94 13.35
C VAL A 39 11.12 1.07 12.37
N PHE A 40 10.21 1.66 11.57
CA PHE A 40 9.50 0.93 10.52
C PHE A 40 10.46 0.37 9.46
N THR A 41 11.38 1.19 8.94
CA THR A 41 12.40 0.71 7.99
C THR A 41 13.28 -0.38 8.61
N LEU A 42 13.73 -0.20 9.85
CA LEU A 42 14.54 -1.21 10.53
C LEU A 42 13.76 -2.52 10.74
N ALA A 43 12.51 -2.44 11.18
CA ALA A 43 11.66 -3.60 11.38
C ALA A 43 11.42 -4.36 10.07
N GLN A 44 11.24 -3.67 8.95
CA GLN A 44 11.16 -4.31 7.63
C GLN A 44 12.45 -5.05 7.29
N LEU A 45 13.62 -4.41 7.45
CA LEU A 45 14.91 -5.02 7.11
C LEU A 45 15.26 -6.23 8.00
N VAL A 46 14.80 -6.23 9.25
CA VAL A 46 15.08 -7.31 10.21
C VAL A 46 14.06 -8.44 10.09
N LEU A 47 12.77 -8.13 9.94
CA LEU A 47 11.68 -9.11 9.99
C LEU A 47 11.29 -9.65 8.61
N VAL A 48 11.59 -8.92 7.53
CA VAL A 48 11.32 -9.30 6.15
C VAL A 48 12.65 -9.37 5.43
N HIS A 49 13.31 -10.54 5.53
CA HIS A 49 14.68 -10.74 5.08
C HIS A 49 14.94 -10.17 3.68
N PRO A 50 15.95 -9.30 3.49
CA PRO A 50 16.28 -8.76 2.17
C PRO A 50 16.63 -9.81 1.12
N SER A 51 17.10 -10.98 1.53
CA SER A 51 17.39 -12.12 0.66
C SER A 51 16.15 -12.92 0.24
N MET A 52 14.98 -12.62 0.81
CA MET A 52 13.73 -13.27 0.41
C MET A 52 13.46 -12.94 -1.07
N GLY A 53 13.46 -13.97 -1.92
CA GLY A 53 13.37 -13.87 -3.39
C GLY A 53 12.13 -13.12 -3.91
N LEU A 54 11.89 -13.04 -5.20
CA LEU A 54 10.71 -12.33 -5.71
C LEU A 54 9.45 -13.21 -5.69
N GLY A 55 8.34 -12.64 -5.21
CA GLY A 55 7.02 -13.27 -5.28
C GLY A 55 6.34 -13.07 -6.65
N TRP A 56 5.26 -13.80 -6.90
CA TRP A 56 4.51 -13.76 -8.17
C TRP A 56 4.23 -12.33 -8.68
N ASP A 57 3.53 -11.51 -7.89
CA ASP A 57 3.13 -10.17 -8.32
C ASP A 57 4.34 -9.25 -8.51
N GLU A 58 5.41 -9.45 -7.72
CA GLU A 58 6.63 -8.66 -7.81
C GLU A 58 7.34 -8.93 -9.13
N ILE A 59 7.45 -10.22 -9.49
CA ILE A 59 8.00 -10.69 -10.75
C ILE A 59 7.28 -10.02 -11.92
N VAL A 60 5.93 -9.97 -11.89
CA VAL A 60 5.16 -9.32 -12.96
C VAL A 60 5.54 -7.85 -13.13
N TYR A 61 5.78 -7.10 -12.06
CA TYR A 61 6.16 -5.69 -12.17
C TYR A 61 7.63 -5.48 -12.54
N ILE A 62 8.53 -6.29 -11.97
CA ILE A 62 9.99 -6.19 -12.14
C ILE A 62 10.39 -6.64 -13.54
N SER A 63 9.77 -7.70 -14.06
CA SER A 63 10.05 -8.23 -15.41
C SER A 63 9.76 -7.24 -16.53
N GLN A 64 9.02 -6.16 -16.25
CA GLN A 64 8.69 -5.13 -17.26
C GLN A 64 9.83 -4.15 -17.53
N VAL A 65 10.80 -4.07 -16.61
CA VAL A 65 11.87 -3.04 -16.65
C VAL A 65 13.26 -3.64 -16.60
N THR A 66 13.38 -4.91 -16.21
CA THR A 66 14.64 -5.64 -16.22
C THR A 66 14.94 -6.21 -17.61
N THR A 67 16.22 -6.37 -17.93
CA THR A 67 16.70 -7.07 -19.13
C THR A 67 17.14 -8.50 -18.85
N HIS A 68 17.14 -8.92 -17.58
CA HIS A 68 17.69 -10.20 -17.14
C HIS A 68 16.72 -11.38 -17.34
N HIS A 69 15.42 -11.12 -17.40
CA HIS A 69 14.38 -12.13 -17.51
C HIS A 69 13.31 -11.69 -18.52
N PRO A 70 12.66 -12.62 -19.24
CA PRO A 70 11.53 -12.30 -20.10
C PRO A 70 10.39 -11.61 -19.33
N ALA A 71 9.70 -10.68 -19.99
CA ALA A 71 8.58 -9.98 -19.39
C ALA A 71 7.38 -10.92 -19.18
N ALA A 72 6.95 -11.10 -17.93
CA ALA A 72 5.71 -11.79 -17.63
C ALA A 72 4.51 -11.00 -18.15
N PHE A 73 3.39 -11.69 -18.38
CA PHE A 73 2.17 -11.07 -18.89
C PHE A 73 1.65 -9.97 -17.97
N PHE A 74 1.55 -8.77 -18.51
CA PHE A 74 1.03 -7.61 -17.80
C PHE A 74 -0.48 -7.51 -17.99
N SER A 75 -1.24 -7.98 -17.02
CA SER A 75 -2.70 -8.05 -17.11
C SER A 75 -3.38 -6.67 -17.02
N ALA A 76 -4.58 -6.55 -17.60
CA ALA A 76 -5.40 -5.32 -17.63
C ALA A 76 -5.53 -4.51 -16.32
N PRO A 77 -5.75 -5.09 -15.11
CA PRO A 77 -5.94 -4.30 -13.88
C PRO A 77 -4.65 -3.65 -13.35
N ARG A 78 -3.47 -4.01 -13.85
CA ARG A 78 -2.19 -3.48 -13.38
C ARG A 78 -1.86 -2.15 -14.07
N SER A 79 -1.11 -1.28 -13.40
CA SER A 79 -0.55 -0.02 -13.92
C SER A 79 0.96 0.05 -13.68
N ARG A 80 1.71 0.88 -14.42
CA ARG A 80 3.18 0.84 -14.42
C ARG A 80 3.82 1.50 -13.20
N GLY A 81 3.06 2.09 -12.28
CA GLY A 81 3.64 2.81 -11.15
C GLY A 81 4.63 2.00 -10.32
N VAL A 82 4.36 0.72 -10.11
CA VAL A 82 5.30 -0.17 -9.40
C VAL A 82 6.53 -0.47 -10.26
N SER A 83 6.37 -0.73 -11.56
CA SER A 83 7.49 -0.92 -12.49
C SER A 83 8.40 0.31 -12.52
N LEU A 84 7.83 1.52 -12.55
CA LEU A 84 8.59 2.78 -12.49
C LEU A 84 9.28 2.99 -11.14
N LEU A 85 8.64 2.58 -10.04
CA LEU A 85 9.21 2.66 -8.70
C LEU A 85 10.46 1.78 -8.55
N VAL A 86 10.43 0.56 -9.10
CA VAL A 86 11.54 -0.40 -9.00
C VAL A 86 12.60 -0.21 -10.08
N ALA A 87 12.28 0.47 -11.20
CA ALA A 87 13.18 0.69 -12.33
C ALA A 87 14.58 1.24 -11.94
N PRO A 88 14.74 2.16 -10.98
CA PRO A 88 16.06 2.66 -10.58
C PRO A 88 17.04 1.60 -10.05
N VAL A 89 16.56 0.41 -9.69
CA VAL A 89 17.40 -0.73 -9.29
C VAL A 89 17.23 -1.90 -10.26
N ALA A 90 15.98 -2.27 -10.56
CA ALA A 90 15.64 -3.45 -11.35
C ALA A 90 16.05 -3.38 -12.83
N SER A 91 16.32 -2.18 -13.37
CA SER A 91 16.75 -2.03 -14.77
C SER A 91 18.19 -2.44 -15.03
N TRP A 92 19.03 -2.50 -13.98
CA TRP A 92 20.47 -2.78 -14.12
C TRP A 92 21.02 -3.81 -13.13
N SER A 93 20.29 -4.13 -12.05
CA SER A 93 20.70 -5.10 -11.04
C SER A 93 19.65 -6.18 -10.85
N ALA A 94 20.11 -7.44 -10.82
CA ALA A 94 19.31 -8.61 -10.44
C ALA A 94 19.30 -8.87 -8.92
N SER A 95 20.08 -8.14 -8.11
CA SER A 95 20.12 -8.34 -6.65
C SER A 95 18.78 -7.99 -6.01
N THR A 96 18.16 -9.00 -5.40
CA THR A 96 16.91 -8.84 -4.65
C THR A 96 17.17 -8.06 -3.37
N GLU A 97 18.29 -8.29 -2.69
CA GLU A 97 18.67 -7.61 -1.45
C GLU A 97 18.76 -6.10 -1.65
N LEU A 98 19.43 -5.67 -2.73
CA LEU A 98 19.55 -4.26 -3.07
C LEU A 98 18.16 -3.64 -3.29
N LEU A 99 17.29 -4.33 -4.03
CA LEU A 99 15.92 -3.88 -4.29
C LEU A 99 15.10 -3.79 -3.00
N ARG A 100 15.18 -4.79 -2.12
CA ARG A 100 14.47 -4.80 -0.82
C ARG A 100 14.92 -3.65 0.07
N VAL A 101 16.22 -3.42 0.18
CA VAL A 101 16.77 -2.31 0.99
C VAL A 101 16.31 -0.97 0.45
N TYR A 102 16.40 -0.78 -0.87
CA TYR A 102 15.90 0.41 -1.54
C TYR A 102 14.40 0.66 -1.25
N LEU A 103 13.55 -0.36 -1.41
CA LEU A 103 12.12 -0.25 -1.13
C LEU A 103 11.81 -0.03 0.35
N ALA A 104 12.53 -0.67 1.28
CA ALA A 104 12.36 -0.45 2.72
C ALA A 104 12.66 1.00 3.12
N VAL A 105 13.78 1.56 2.62
CA VAL A 105 14.17 2.95 2.86
C VAL A 105 13.16 3.91 2.26
N LEU A 106 12.75 3.70 1.01
CA LEU A 106 11.71 4.54 0.39
C LEU A 106 10.38 4.44 1.12
N SER A 107 10.02 3.25 1.61
CA SER A 107 8.76 3.07 2.33
C SER A 107 8.75 3.86 3.62
N GLY A 108 9.82 3.82 4.43
CA GLY A 108 9.97 4.64 5.63
C GLY A 108 9.97 6.14 5.33
N LEU A 109 10.67 6.56 4.27
CA LEU A 109 10.64 7.95 3.82
C LEU A 109 9.22 8.37 3.41
N GLY A 110 8.50 7.52 2.69
CA GLY A 110 7.10 7.72 2.31
C GLY A 110 6.21 7.91 3.53
N LEU A 111 6.34 7.07 4.56
CA LEU A 111 5.61 7.20 5.82
C LEU A 111 5.93 8.52 6.52
N TYR A 112 7.21 8.88 6.60
CA TYR A 112 7.64 10.15 7.18
C TYR A 112 7.01 11.35 6.47
N LEU A 113 7.07 11.38 5.12
CA LEU A 113 6.50 12.46 4.32
C LEU A 113 4.97 12.51 4.43
N ALA A 114 4.31 11.35 4.44
CA ALA A 114 2.88 11.23 4.65
C ALA A 114 2.47 11.83 6.00
N LEU A 115 3.09 11.42 7.10
CA LEU A 115 2.78 11.96 8.42
C LEU A 115 3.10 13.47 8.53
N ARG A 116 4.12 13.96 7.81
CA ARG A 116 4.41 15.39 7.72
C ARG A 116 3.30 16.19 7.05
N ALA A 117 2.55 15.59 6.12
CA ALA A 117 1.41 16.25 5.48
C ALA A 117 0.34 16.68 6.49
N TRP A 118 0.26 16.02 7.65
CA TRP A 118 -0.73 16.25 8.70
C TRP A 118 -0.25 17.19 9.82
N LYS A 119 0.98 17.72 9.74
CA LYS A 119 1.49 18.67 10.73
C LYS A 119 0.59 19.92 10.79
N GLY A 120 0.23 20.31 12.01
CA GLY A 120 -0.67 21.43 12.27
C GLY A 120 -2.15 21.05 12.28
N LEU A 121 -2.53 19.87 11.77
CA LEU A 121 -3.89 19.33 11.91
C LEU A 121 -4.03 18.52 13.21
N PHE A 122 -2.99 17.77 13.58
CA PHE A 122 -2.94 16.99 14.82
C PHE A 122 -1.63 17.23 15.60
N PRO A 123 -1.63 17.02 16.93
CA PRO A 123 -0.42 17.05 17.74
C PRO A 123 0.61 15.98 17.29
N PRO A 124 1.93 16.23 17.38
CA PRO A 124 2.96 15.28 16.93
C PRO A 124 2.84 13.87 17.54
N ARG A 125 2.41 13.77 18.81
CA ARG A 125 2.16 12.47 19.47
C ARG A 125 1.05 11.65 18.80
N VAL A 126 0.01 12.31 18.30
CA VAL A 126 -1.10 11.64 17.60
C VAL A 126 -0.60 11.12 16.26
N LEU A 127 0.16 11.95 15.53
CA LEU A 127 0.77 11.56 14.25
C LEU A 127 1.74 10.38 14.41
N ALA A 128 2.60 10.41 15.44
CA ALA A 128 3.51 9.31 15.74
C ALA A 128 2.74 8.03 16.13
N THR A 129 1.67 8.14 16.91
CA THR A 129 0.84 6.99 17.31
C THR A 129 0.10 6.39 16.11
N ALA A 130 -0.50 7.23 15.26
CA ALA A 130 -1.16 6.79 14.03
C ALA A 130 -0.18 6.12 13.07
N GLY A 131 1.00 6.73 12.90
CA GLY A 131 2.11 6.15 12.15
C GLY A 131 2.53 4.79 12.70
N ALA A 132 2.68 4.67 14.02
CA ALA A 132 3.03 3.41 14.67
C ALA A 132 1.95 2.34 14.45
N PHE A 133 0.67 2.64 14.67
CA PHE A 133 -0.41 1.69 14.42
C PHE A 133 -0.42 1.17 12.98
N PHE A 134 -0.23 2.03 12.00
CA PHE A 134 -0.16 1.62 10.60
C PHE A 134 1.11 0.82 10.30
N ALA A 135 2.26 1.27 10.81
CA ALA A 135 3.58 0.70 10.57
C ALA A 135 3.80 -0.65 11.25
N THR A 136 3.07 -0.97 12.32
CA THR A 136 3.20 -2.24 13.04
C THR A 136 2.21 -3.31 12.56
N LEU A 137 1.32 -2.99 11.61
CA LEU A 137 0.49 -4.02 11.00
C LEU A 137 1.38 -4.98 10.22
N TRP A 138 1.15 -6.29 10.37
CA TRP A 138 1.90 -7.33 9.66
C TRP A 138 1.86 -7.10 8.15
N VAL A 139 0.70 -6.69 7.62
CA VAL A 139 0.50 -6.41 6.20
C VAL A 139 1.34 -5.23 5.72
N THR A 140 1.51 -4.20 6.56
CA THR A 140 2.31 -3.02 6.22
C THR A 140 3.80 -3.31 6.28
N LEU A 141 4.24 -4.07 7.29
CA LEU A 141 5.63 -4.54 7.39
C LEU A 141 5.98 -5.46 6.23
N PHE A 142 5.13 -6.44 5.94
CA PHE A 142 5.37 -7.43 4.90
C PHE A 142 5.42 -6.81 3.50
N TYR A 143 4.44 -5.96 3.13
CA TYR A 143 4.34 -5.44 1.76
C TYR A 143 5.10 -4.13 1.51
N GLY A 144 5.51 -3.41 2.54
CA GLY A 144 6.27 -2.16 2.37
C GLY A 144 7.60 -2.31 1.59
N PRO A 145 8.44 -3.33 1.87
CA PRO A 145 9.66 -3.60 1.11
C PRO A 145 9.42 -4.49 -0.13
N GLN A 146 8.18 -4.59 -0.63
CA GLN A 146 7.82 -5.38 -1.80
C GLN A 146 7.42 -4.52 -2.99
N ALA A 147 7.63 -5.04 -4.19
CA ALA A 147 7.21 -4.42 -5.45
C ALA A 147 5.70 -4.57 -5.62
N MET A 148 4.94 -3.83 -4.81
CA MET A 148 3.49 -3.92 -4.68
C MET A 148 2.88 -2.53 -4.56
N PRO A 149 1.72 -2.25 -5.18
CA PRO A 149 1.21 -0.88 -5.24
C PRO A 149 0.54 -0.39 -3.95
N ASN A 150 0.03 -1.30 -3.12
CA ASN A 150 -0.97 -0.98 -2.09
C ASN A 150 -0.45 -0.04 -0.99
N TYR A 151 0.78 -0.26 -0.53
CA TYR A 151 1.44 0.62 0.43
C TYR A 151 1.57 2.04 -0.13
N TRP A 152 1.97 2.17 -1.39
CA TRP A 152 2.15 3.45 -2.07
C TRP A 152 0.84 4.19 -2.28
N VAL A 153 -0.26 3.47 -2.55
CA VAL A 153 -1.61 4.05 -2.56
C VAL A 153 -1.97 4.58 -1.17
N ALA A 154 -1.66 3.85 -0.09
CA ALA A 154 -1.92 4.32 1.27
C ALA A 154 -1.12 5.59 1.63
N ILE A 155 0.15 5.66 1.22
CA ILE A 155 0.99 6.86 1.37
C ILE A 155 0.45 8.03 0.53
N GLY A 156 0.07 7.78 -0.72
CA GLY A 156 -0.57 8.76 -1.59
C GLY A 156 -1.88 9.27 -1.02
N ALA A 157 -2.70 8.41 -0.41
CA ALA A 157 -3.96 8.78 0.25
C ALA A 157 -3.72 9.70 1.45
N LEU A 158 -2.77 9.34 2.34
CA LEU A 158 -2.39 10.17 3.47
C LEU A 158 -1.88 11.55 3.04
N ILE A 159 -1.00 11.61 2.03
CA ILE A 159 -0.48 12.88 1.51
C ILE A 159 -1.61 13.72 0.92
N THR A 160 -2.43 13.12 0.05
CA THR A 160 -3.53 13.81 -0.64
C THR A 160 -4.50 14.42 0.34
N VAL A 161 -5.03 13.61 1.27
CA VAL A 161 -6.04 14.04 2.23
C VAL A 161 -5.47 15.08 3.22
N GLY A 162 -4.26 14.84 3.76
CA GLY A 162 -3.63 15.75 4.71
C GLY A 162 -3.33 17.12 4.08
N CYS A 163 -2.80 17.13 2.86
CA CYS A 163 -2.53 18.36 2.11
C CYS A 163 -3.82 19.07 1.66
N ALA A 164 -4.84 18.35 1.21
CA ALA A 164 -6.14 18.92 0.88
C ALA A 164 -6.78 19.62 2.09
N LEU A 165 -6.76 18.99 3.26
CA LEU A 165 -7.25 19.58 4.51
C LEU A 165 -6.47 20.85 4.91
N ARG A 166 -5.15 20.87 4.70
CA ARG A 166 -4.33 22.06 4.93
C ARG A 166 -4.62 23.18 3.94
N ALA A 167 -4.88 22.85 2.68
CA ALA A 167 -5.27 23.82 1.67
C ALA A 167 -6.66 24.43 1.97
N LEU A 168 -7.57 23.64 2.56
CA LEU A 168 -8.91 24.08 2.99
C LEU A 168 -8.94 24.82 4.34
N GLY A 169 -7.80 24.95 5.05
CA GLY A 169 -7.68 25.58 6.36
C GLY A 169 -7.89 27.11 6.37
N GLY A 170 -8.15 27.67 7.55
CA GLY A 170 -8.50 29.09 7.76
C GLY A 170 -7.37 30.12 7.55
N PRO A 171 -7.68 31.43 7.69
CA PRO A 171 -6.80 32.56 7.33
C PRO A 171 -5.40 32.54 7.96
N GLU A 172 -5.23 32.00 9.17
CA GLU A 172 -3.92 31.92 9.85
C GLU A 172 -2.93 30.95 9.18
N SER A 173 -3.43 29.95 8.44
CA SER A 173 -2.61 29.01 7.65
C SER A 173 -2.18 29.59 6.30
N ARG A 174 -2.66 30.79 5.95
CA ARG A 174 -2.57 31.40 4.63
C ARG A 174 -1.25 32.17 4.39
N ARG A 175 -0.14 31.71 4.96
CA ARG A 175 1.18 32.08 4.40
C ARG A 175 1.22 31.52 2.98
N MET A 176 1.26 32.39 1.97
CA MET A 176 1.12 32.05 0.55
C MET A 176 1.99 30.85 0.11
N ARG A 177 3.22 30.73 0.64
CA ARG A 177 4.11 29.59 0.38
C ARG A 177 3.60 28.24 0.93
N SER A 178 2.95 28.25 2.10
CA SER A 178 2.37 27.05 2.71
C SER A 178 1.13 26.57 1.96
N ALA A 179 0.33 27.48 1.41
CA ALA A 179 -0.86 27.14 0.63
C ALA A 179 -0.50 26.48 -0.71
N ARG A 180 0.47 27.04 -1.45
CA ARG A 180 0.96 26.41 -2.70
C ARG A 180 1.60 25.05 -2.44
N GLY A 181 2.39 24.91 -1.37
CA GLY A 181 2.98 23.63 -0.98
C GLY A 181 1.93 22.56 -0.68
N ALA A 182 0.79 22.93 -0.08
CA ALA A 182 -0.31 22.01 0.16
C ALA A 182 -1.03 21.61 -1.15
N LEU A 183 -1.22 22.53 -2.11
CA LEU A 183 -1.79 22.18 -3.42
C LEU A 183 -0.89 21.21 -4.18
N TRP A 184 0.42 21.49 -4.24
CA TRP A 184 1.39 20.58 -4.87
C TRP A 184 1.47 19.24 -4.17
N GLY A 185 1.41 19.21 -2.83
CA GLY A 185 1.34 17.97 -2.06
C GLY A 185 0.08 17.17 -2.39
N ALA A 186 -1.08 17.81 -2.50
CA ALA A 186 -2.33 17.14 -2.89
C ALA A 186 -2.26 16.58 -4.31
N ALA A 187 -1.72 17.34 -5.27
CA ALA A 187 -1.50 16.87 -6.64
C ALA A 187 -0.52 15.69 -6.70
N ALA A 188 0.61 15.76 -5.97
CA ALA A 188 1.63 14.71 -5.95
C ALA A 188 1.11 13.42 -5.31
N GLY A 189 0.34 13.52 -4.22
CA GLY A 189 -0.31 12.35 -3.61
C GLY A 189 -1.34 11.71 -4.54
N ALA A 190 -2.16 12.52 -5.23
CA ALA A 190 -3.16 12.04 -6.18
C ALA A 190 -2.51 11.36 -7.40
N LEU A 191 -1.43 11.95 -7.91
CA LEU A 191 -0.58 11.36 -8.94
C LEU A 191 -0.02 10.02 -8.48
N LEU A 192 0.56 9.95 -7.29
CA LEU A 192 1.12 8.71 -6.74
C LEU A 192 0.05 7.61 -6.66
N MET A 193 -1.14 7.90 -6.12
CA MET A 193 -2.22 6.91 -6.07
C MET A 193 -2.62 6.44 -7.47
N ALA A 194 -2.86 7.37 -8.39
CA ALA A 194 -3.33 7.03 -9.74
C ALA A 194 -2.28 6.25 -10.53
N LEU A 195 -1.00 6.56 -10.35
CA LEU A 195 0.09 5.84 -10.98
C LEU A 195 0.19 4.38 -10.46
N MET A 196 -0.07 4.18 -9.16
CA MET A 196 0.01 2.86 -8.51
C MET A 196 -1.23 2.00 -8.74
N ARG A 197 -2.42 2.59 -8.58
CA ARG A 197 -3.74 1.96 -8.81
C ARG A 197 -4.77 3.04 -9.18
N PRO A 198 -5.05 3.26 -10.48
CA PRO A 198 -6.02 4.28 -10.92
C PRO A 198 -7.39 4.16 -10.26
N ALA A 199 -7.91 2.93 -10.12
CA ALA A 199 -9.20 2.69 -9.49
C ALA A 199 -9.25 3.16 -8.03
N ASP A 200 -8.23 2.84 -7.22
CA ASP A 200 -8.20 3.25 -5.81
C ASP A 200 -8.09 4.77 -5.66
N ALA A 201 -7.33 5.41 -6.54
CA ALA A 201 -7.18 6.85 -6.55
C ALA A 201 -8.53 7.56 -6.71
N VAL A 202 -9.41 7.01 -7.56
CA VAL A 202 -10.79 7.50 -7.73
C VAL A 202 -11.57 7.33 -6.42
N TRP A 203 -11.63 6.11 -5.87
CA TRP A 203 -12.39 5.82 -4.66
C TRP A 203 -11.95 6.64 -3.45
N VAL A 204 -10.64 6.83 -3.25
CA VAL A 204 -10.10 7.69 -2.18
C VAL A 204 -10.47 9.16 -2.40
N SER A 205 -10.46 9.64 -3.65
CA SER A 205 -10.61 11.07 -3.96
C SER A 205 -12.05 11.55 -4.04
N VAL A 206 -13.05 10.67 -4.20
CA VAL A 206 -14.48 11.05 -4.32
C VAL A 206 -14.93 12.02 -3.21
N PRO A 207 -14.72 11.73 -1.90
CA PRO A 207 -15.16 12.65 -0.85
C PRO A 207 -14.46 14.01 -0.90
N LEU A 208 -13.18 14.04 -1.31
CA LEU A 208 -12.43 15.29 -1.48
C LEU A 208 -12.96 16.11 -2.65
N LEU A 209 -13.22 15.48 -3.79
CA LEU A 209 -13.76 16.16 -4.98
C LEU A 209 -15.13 16.78 -4.66
N VAL A 210 -16.02 16.03 -4.01
CA VAL A 210 -17.33 16.54 -3.55
C VAL A 210 -17.14 17.72 -2.60
N LEU A 211 -16.28 17.59 -1.60
CA LEU A 211 -16.02 18.66 -0.63
C LEU A 211 -15.48 19.94 -1.32
N VAL A 212 -14.54 19.78 -2.24
CA VAL A 212 -13.90 20.89 -2.97
C VAL A 212 -14.88 21.59 -3.90
N LEU A 213 -15.76 20.85 -4.57
CA LEU A 213 -16.83 21.40 -5.41
C LEU A 213 -17.84 22.18 -4.57
N VAL A 214 -18.29 21.63 -3.45
CA VAL A 214 -19.21 22.31 -2.51
C VAL A 214 -18.57 23.59 -1.95
N ARG A 215 -17.28 23.56 -1.64
CA ARG A 215 -16.51 24.72 -1.16
C ARG A 215 -16.05 25.66 -2.28
N ARG A 216 -16.30 25.32 -3.55
CA ARG A 216 -15.84 26.03 -4.76
C ARG A 216 -14.35 26.38 -4.74
N HIS A 217 -13.52 25.47 -4.25
CA HIS A 217 -12.08 25.71 -4.10
C HIS A 217 -11.30 25.27 -5.35
N TRP A 218 -11.48 26.01 -6.46
CA TRP A 218 -10.95 25.68 -7.79
C TRP A 218 -9.46 25.33 -7.84
N PRO A 219 -8.53 26.02 -7.14
CA PRO A 219 -7.11 25.65 -7.18
C PRO A 219 -6.84 24.23 -6.66
N LEU A 220 -7.61 23.79 -5.66
CA LEU A 220 -7.48 22.43 -5.13
C LEU A 220 -8.15 21.41 -6.05
N LEU A 221 -9.25 21.79 -6.71
CA LEU A 221 -9.87 20.95 -7.72
C LEU A 221 -8.91 20.67 -8.87
N LEU A 222 -8.28 21.72 -9.40
CA LEU A 222 -7.28 21.60 -10.47
C LEU A 222 -6.07 20.78 -10.03
N ALA A 223 -5.60 20.95 -8.80
CA ALA A 223 -4.51 20.15 -8.24
C ALA A 223 -4.86 18.66 -8.16
N LEU A 224 -6.04 18.33 -7.63
CA LEU A 224 -6.51 16.93 -7.53
C LEU A 224 -6.75 16.31 -8.90
N ALA A 225 -7.51 17.01 -9.76
CA ALA A 225 -7.82 16.53 -11.11
C ALA A 225 -6.56 16.38 -11.97
N GLY A 226 -5.64 17.35 -11.91
CA GLY A 226 -4.36 17.30 -12.60
C GLY A 226 -3.48 16.15 -12.11
N GLY A 227 -3.38 15.96 -10.79
CA GLY A 227 -2.64 14.82 -10.22
C GLY A 227 -3.20 13.47 -10.68
N LEU A 228 -4.52 13.28 -10.58
CA LEU A 228 -5.20 12.05 -11.02
C LEU A 228 -5.03 11.81 -12.54
N ALA A 229 -5.18 12.86 -13.36
CA ALA A 229 -5.06 12.74 -14.81
C ALA A 229 -3.63 12.41 -15.24
N VAL A 230 -2.62 13.05 -14.65
CA VAL A 230 -1.21 12.76 -14.97
C VAL A 230 -0.83 11.37 -14.49
N GLY A 231 -1.22 10.98 -13.27
CA GLY A 231 -0.91 9.64 -12.74
C GLY A 231 -1.63 8.51 -13.47
N GLY A 232 -2.87 8.74 -13.93
CA GLY A 232 -3.65 7.76 -14.69
C GLY A 232 -3.41 7.80 -16.21
N GLY A 233 -2.64 8.77 -16.71
CA GLY A 233 -2.48 9.00 -18.14
C GLY A 233 -1.78 7.85 -18.86
N GLU A 234 -0.74 7.28 -18.26
CA GLU A 234 -0.02 6.11 -18.80
C GLU A 234 -0.97 4.91 -18.94
N TRP A 235 -1.72 4.58 -17.88
CA TRP A 235 -2.70 3.49 -17.92
C TRP A 235 -3.82 3.72 -18.95
N ALA A 236 -4.26 4.97 -19.13
CA ALA A 236 -5.25 5.32 -20.14
C ALA A 236 -4.70 5.16 -21.56
N VAL A 237 -3.49 5.67 -21.83
CA VAL A 237 -2.81 5.51 -23.13
C VAL A 237 -2.62 4.03 -23.44
N GLU A 238 -2.17 3.25 -22.47
CA GLU A 238 -1.99 1.82 -22.64
C GLU A 238 -3.30 1.10 -22.97
N ALA A 239 -4.42 1.54 -22.39
CA ALA A 239 -5.72 0.95 -22.68
C ALA A 239 -6.05 0.99 -24.18
N TYR A 240 -5.75 2.11 -24.84
CA TYR A 240 -5.96 2.24 -26.29
C TYR A 240 -4.91 1.52 -27.13
N ALA A 241 -3.65 1.52 -26.69
CA ALA A 241 -2.56 0.93 -27.47
C ALA A 241 -2.52 -0.61 -27.42
N TRP A 242 -2.89 -1.24 -26.28
CA TRP A 242 -2.71 -2.69 -26.08
C TRP A 242 -3.97 -3.45 -25.65
N TYR A 243 -5.04 -2.76 -25.24
CA TYR A 243 -6.24 -3.42 -24.69
C TYR A 243 -7.53 -3.13 -25.47
N GLY A 244 -7.46 -2.50 -26.64
CA GLY A 244 -8.65 -2.21 -27.45
C GLY A 244 -9.53 -1.06 -26.93
N GLY A 245 -8.99 -0.25 -26.02
CA GLY A 245 -9.64 0.93 -25.46
C GLY A 245 -9.95 0.83 -23.96
N LEU A 246 -10.43 1.94 -23.40
CA LEU A 246 -10.68 2.07 -21.96
C LEU A 246 -11.76 1.09 -21.45
N GLY A 247 -12.87 0.98 -22.18
CA GLY A 247 -13.99 0.10 -21.80
C GLY A 247 -13.59 -1.37 -21.81
N GLU A 248 -12.85 -1.80 -22.83
CA GLU A 248 -12.36 -3.17 -22.95
C GLU A 248 -11.32 -3.51 -21.86
N ARG A 249 -10.39 -2.58 -21.56
CA ARG A 249 -9.47 -2.76 -20.42
C ARG A 249 -10.21 -2.88 -19.09
N LEU A 250 -11.25 -2.07 -18.87
CA LEU A 250 -12.07 -2.14 -17.65
C LEU A 250 -12.87 -3.45 -17.57
N ARG A 251 -13.45 -3.91 -18.69
CA ARG A 251 -14.16 -5.19 -18.77
C ARG A 251 -13.22 -6.36 -18.44
N ARG A 252 -12.06 -6.42 -19.09
CA ARG A 252 -11.03 -7.44 -18.80
C ARG A 252 -10.52 -7.35 -17.37
N ALA A 253 -10.30 -6.15 -16.85
CA ALA A 253 -9.90 -5.96 -15.46
C ALA A 253 -10.95 -6.49 -14.49
N SER A 254 -12.23 -6.28 -14.78
CA SER A 254 -13.34 -6.85 -14.02
C SER A 254 -13.32 -8.38 -14.06
N GLU A 255 -13.21 -8.99 -15.24
CA GLU A 255 -13.15 -10.45 -15.42
C GLU A 255 -11.97 -11.08 -14.68
N ILE A 256 -10.78 -10.49 -14.82
CA ILE A 256 -9.57 -10.91 -14.13
C ILE A 256 -9.72 -10.78 -12.61
N GLN A 257 -10.55 -9.88 -12.11
CA GLN A 257 -10.85 -9.73 -10.68
C GLN A 257 -12.03 -10.61 -10.21
N GLY A 258 -12.50 -11.54 -11.04
CA GLY A 258 -13.59 -12.46 -10.69
C GLY A 258 -14.98 -11.89 -10.96
N GLY A 259 -15.07 -10.83 -11.77
CA GLY A 259 -16.28 -10.08 -12.06
C GLY A 259 -16.57 -9.06 -10.96
N LEU A 260 -16.27 -7.79 -11.22
CA LEU A 260 -16.72 -6.69 -10.37
C LEU A 260 -18.25 -6.66 -10.38
N GLY A 261 -18.84 -6.90 -9.21
CA GLY A 261 -20.28 -7.04 -9.02
C GLY A 261 -20.60 -7.02 -7.53
N TRP A 262 -21.87 -7.08 -7.14
CA TRP A 262 -22.21 -7.05 -5.72
C TRP A 262 -21.79 -8.35 -5.02
N ASN A 263 -20.71 -8.27 -4.23
CA ASN A 263 -20.08 -9.39 -3.52
C ASN A 263 -19.80 -8.98 -2.07
N ILE A 264 -20.38 -9.67 -1.07
CA ILE A 264 -20.11 -9.35 0.33
C ILE A 264 -18.89 -10.14 0.81
N ALA A 265 -17.70 -9.52 0.75
CA ALA A 265 -16.42 -10.15 1.08
C ALA A 265 -15.88 -9.76 2.47
N VAL A 266 -16.75 -9.31 3.38
CA VAL A 266 -16.34 -8.84 4.72
C VAL A 266 -15.68 -9.96 5.53
N ASP A 267 -16.27 -11.16 5.53
CA ASP A 267 -15.72 -12.32 6.21
C ASP A 267 -14.49 -12.87 5.49
N ASP A 268 -14.44 -12.82 4.15
CA ASP A 268 -13.26 -13.15 3.37
C ASP A 268 -12.05 -12.28 3.76
N GLN A 269 -12.26 -10.96 3.92
CA GLN A 269 -11.20 -10.07 4.40
C GLN A 269 -10.72 -10.48 5.79
N MET A 270 -11.63 -10.84 6.70
CA MET A 270 -11.27 -11.33 8.04
C MET A 270 -10.52 -12.67 7.99
N ARG A 271 -10.94 -13.61 7.14
CA ARG A 271 -10.24 -14.89 6.91
C ARG A 271 -8.81 -14.67 6.43
N SER A 272 -8.59 -13.64 5.63
CA SER A 272 -7.27 -13.32 5.08
C SER A 272 -6.28 -12.74 6.11
N LEU A 273 -6.76 -12.21 7.24
CA LEU A 273 -5.92 -11.55 8.26
C LEU A 273 -4.93 -12.50 8.95
N GLY A 274 -5.14 -13.82 8.87
CA GLY A 274 -4.26 -14.85 9.40
C GLY A 274 -3.02 -15.14 8.57
N GLY A 275 -2.59 -14.20 7.70
CA GLY A 275 -1.38 -14.32 6.89
C GLY A 275 -1.59 -14.86 5.47
N ARG A 276 -2.84 -14.98 5.02
CA ARG A 276 -3.14 -15.38 3.63
C ARG A 276 -2.96 -14.16 2.71
N GLY A 277 -1.88 -14.14 1.91
CA GLY A 277 -1.53 -13.01 1.07
C GLY A 277 -2.53 -12.71 -0.06
N LEU A 278 -3.19 -13.76 -0.56
CA LEU A 278 -4.29 -13.72 -1.51
C LEU A 278 -5.09 -15.03 -1.37
N CYS A 279 -6.42 -14.95 -1.28
CA CYS A 279 -7.28 -16.12 -1.25
C CYS A 279 -8.42 -15.96 -2.26
N ARG A 280 -8.56 -16.92 -3.18
CA ARG A 280 -9.53 -16.86 -4.28
C ARG A 280 -9.96 -18.27 -4.74
N PRO A 281 -11.17 -18.74 -4.38
CA PRO A 281 -12.10 -18.14 -3.40
C PRO A 281 -11.51 -18.17 -1.99
N CYS A 282 -12.00 -17.32 -1.08
CA CYS A 282 -11.48 -17.29 0.30
C CYS A 282 -12.19 -18.29 1.22
N THR A 283 -12.03 -19.58 0.93
CA THR A 283 -12.60 -20.67 1.73
C THR A 283 -11.65 -21.11 2.86
N GLY A 284 -12.14 -21.90 3.82
CA GLY A 284 -11.36 -22.43 4.96
C GLY A 284 -11.44 -21.60 6.23
N ASP A 285 -10.98 -22.13 7.35
CA ASP A 285 -11.35 -21.65 8.70
C ASP A 285 -10.97 -20.19 9.00
N MET A 286 -11.77 -19.56 9.86
CA MET A 286 -11.50 -18.22 10.38
C MET A 286 -10.27 -18.27 11.30
N PRO A 287 -9.33 -17.32 11.19
CA PRO A 287 -8.22 -17.21 12.12
C PRO A 287 -8.71 -17.03 13.56
N HIS A 288 -7.86 -17.38 14.52
CA HIS A 288 -8.15 -17.24 15.93
C HIS A 288 -8.65 -15.81 16.27
N PRO A 289 -9.67 -15.62 17.12
CA PRO A 289 -10.24 -14.29 17.40
C PRO A 289 -9.23 -13.23 17.82
N LEU A 290 -8.13 -13.61 18.48
CA LEU A 290 -7.04 -12.67 18.83
C LEU A 290 -6.39 -12.02 17.60
N VAL A 291 -6.38 -12.70 16.44
CA VAL A 291 -5.87 -12.20 15.15
C VAL A 291 -6.86 -11.23 14.50
N THR A 292 -8.16 -11.50 14.62
CA THR A 292 -9.20 -10.77 13.87
C THR A 292 -9.83 -9.64 14.67
N LEU A 293 -9.83 -9.68 16.01
CA LEU A 293 -10.57 -8.75 16.89
C LEU A 293 -10.25 -7.27 16.67
N TRP A 294 -9.01 -6.91 16.33
CA TRP A 294 -8.64 -5.51 16.08
C TRP A 294 -9.38 -4.91 14.88
N TRP A 295 -9.75 -5.75 13.90
CA TRP A 295 -10.32 -5.31 12.64
C TRP A 295 -11.76 -4.77 12.78
N PRO A 296 -12.71 -5.44 13.47
CA PRO A 296 -14.02 -4.86 13.77
C PRO A 296 -13.96 -3.78 14.86
N LEU A 297 -12.95 -3.79 15.74
CA LEU A 297 -12.74 -2.70 16.71
C LEU A 297 -12.32 -1.39 16.03
N LEU A 298 -11.58 -1.46 14.92
CA LEU A 298 -11.11 -0.29 14.18
C LEU A 298 -12.25 0.67 13.77
N PRO A 299 -13.31 0.25 13.05
CA PRO A 299 -14.42 1.14 12.70
C PRO A 299 -15.18 1.62 13.94
N ALA A 300 -15.34 0.80 14.98
CA ALA A 300 -16.01 1.21 16.21
C ALA A 300 -15.29 2.38 16.91
N VAL A 301 -13.95 2.30 17.04
CA VAL A 301 -13.14 3.37 17.63
C VAL A 301 -13.12 4.60 16.73
N ALA A 302 -13.11 4.42 15.40
CA ALA A 302 -13.16 5.53 14.46
C ALA A 302 -14.50 6.29 14.54
N ILE A 303 -15.62 5.59 14.67
CA ILE A 303 -16.95 6.18 14.90
C ILE A 303 -16.98 6.96 16.22
N LEU A 304 -16.43 6.39 17.29
CA LEU A 304 -16.31 7.11 18.58
C LEU A 304 -15.50 8.41 18.42
N GLY A 305 -14.38 8.36 17.69
CA GLY A 305 -13.58 9.53 17.33
C GLY A 305 -14.38 10.57 16.55
N ALA A 306 -15.18 10.14 15.59
CA ALA A 306 -16.08 11.02 14.82
C ALA A 306 -17.09 11.73 15.72
N VAL A 307 -17.77 11.00 16.61
CA VAL A 307 -18.74 11.55 17.56
C VAL A 307 -18.09 12.59 18.46
N VAL A 308 -16.90 12.30 19.00
CA VAL A 308 -16.14 13.22 19.84
C VAL A 308 -15.76 14.48 19.05
N ALA A 309 -15.23 14.33 17.84
CA ALA A 309 -14.81 15.45 16.99
C ALA A 309 -15.97 16.37 16.60
N VAL A 310 -17.15 15.79 16.29
CA VAL A 310 -18.38 16.53 15.98
C VAL A 310 -18.86 17.30 17.20
N ARG A 311 -18.95 16.65 18.37
CA ARG A 311 -19.33 17.32 19.63
C ARG A 311 -18.37 18.45 20.00
N ALA A 312 -17.07 18.27 19.72
CA ALA A 312 -16.04 19.28 19.95
C ALA A 312 -15.95 20.34 18.84
N ARG A 313 -16.87 20.38 17.86
CA ARG A 313 -16.90 21.33 16.73
C ARG A 313 -15.61 21.34 15.88
N ARG A 314 -14.85 20.24 15.87
CA ARG A 314 -13.59 20.07 15.11
C ARG A 314 -13.68 18.92 14.11
N ALA A 315 -14.85 18.77 13.48
CA ALA A 315 -15.23 17.59 12.72
C ALA A 315 -14.42 17.37 11.43
N THR A 316 -14.05 18.43 10.70
CA THR A 316 -13.47 18.32 9.35
C THR A 316 -12.20 17.46 9.29
N ALA A 317 -11.28 17.66 10.24
CA ALA A 317 -10.00 16.92 10.28
C ALA A 317 -10.17 15.43 10.59
N THR A 318 -11.35 15.02 11.09
CA THR A 318 -11.69 13.64 11.47
C THR A 318 -12.61 13.00 10.44
N LEU A 319 -13.66 13.69 10.01
CA LEU A 319 -14.68 13.16 9.10
C LEU A 319 -14.18 12.97 7.67
N VAL A 320 -13.30 13.86 7.17
CA VAL A 320 -12.77 13.76 5.81
C VAL A 320 -11.93 12.49 5.61
N PRO A 321 -10.89 12.18 6.43
CA PRO A 321 -10.17 10.93 6.30
C PRO A 321 -11.06 9.70 6.51
N LEU A 322 -12.04 9.78 7.41
CA LEU A 322 -13.05 8.71 7.60
C LEU A 322 -13.84 8.44 6.32
N ALA A 323 -14.38 9.48 5.68
CA ALA A 323 -15.13 9.34 4.44
C ALA A 323 -14.26 8.73 3.33
N CYS A 324 -13.01 9.20 3.18
CA CYS A 324 -12.05 8.68 2.20
C CYS A 324 -11.68 7.21 2.50
N ALA A 325 -11.55 6.83 3.77
CA ALA A 325 -11.28 5.45 4.16
C ALA A 325 -12.46 4.52 3.84
N VAL A 326 -13.69 4.97 4.11
CA VAL A 326 -14.91 4.22 3.80
C VAL A 326 -15.01 4.00 2.29
N THR A 327 -14.91 5.06 1.48
CA THR A 327 -15.00 4.92 0.02
C THR A 327 -13.88 4.07 -0.56
N ALA A 328 -12.66 4.15 -0.02
CA ALA A 328 -11.54 3.28 -0.41
C ALA A 328 -11.77 1.79 -0.07
N ALA A 329 -12.52 1.49 0.99
CA ALA A 329 -12.80 0.12 1.41
C ALA A 329 -13.95 -0.53 0.61
N VAL A 330 -14.89 0.27 0.06
CA VAL A 330 -16.10 -0.22 -0.62
C VAL A 330 -15.81 -1.27 -1.69
N PRO A 331 -14.86 -1.08 -2.64
CA PRO A 331 -14.60 -2.07 -3.68
C PRO A 331 -14.17 -3.43 -3.12
N TYR A 332 -13.44 -3.42 -2.00
CA TYR A 332 -12.83 -4.60 -1.41
C TYR A 332 -13.74 -5.35 -0.44
N LEU A 333 -14.74 -4.66 0.10
CA LEU A 333 -15.74 -5.24 1.00
C LEU A 333 -17.02 -5.67 0.27
N PHE A 334 -17.36 -5.00 -0.83
CA PHE A 334 -18.67 -5.12 -1.46
C PHE A 334 -18.66 -5.40 -2.96
N LEU A 335 -17.52 -5.27 -3.66
CA LEU A 335 -17.47 -5.40 -5.13
C LEU A 335 -16.66 -6.60 -5.66
N ILE A 336 -15.76 -7.18 -4.87
CA ILE A 336 -14.95 -8.34 -5.28
C ILE A 336 -15.32 -9.58 -4.46
N GLY A 337 -15.31 -10.76 -5.09
CA GLY A 337 -15.61 -12.06 -4.44
C GLY A 337 -14.38 -12.81 -3.93
N TYR A 338 -13.33 -12.08 -3.54
CA TYR A 338 -12.08 -12.66 -3.02
C TYR A 338 -11.38 -11.66 -2.09
N ALA A 339 -10.39 -12.12 -1.32
CA ALA A 339 -9.71 -11.25 -0.37
C ALA A 339 -8.18 -11.26 -0.49
N ALA A 340 -7.63 -10.08 -0.21
CA ALA A 340 -6.22 -9.88 0.05
C ALA A 340 -6.11 -8.75 1.09
N PRO A 341 -5.51 -9.00 2.26
CA PRO A 341 -5.55 -8.07 3.40
C PRO A 341 -4.89 -6.72 3.07
N ARG A 342 -3.96 -6.75 2.11
CA ARG A 342 -3.25 -5.59 1.58
C ARG A 342 -4.14 -4.58 0.86
N PHE A 343 -5.31 -4.97 0.35
CA PHE A 343 -6.18 -4.04 -0.40
C PHE A 343 -6.75 -2.93 0.48
N LEU A 344 -6.93 -3.19 1.76
CA LEU A 344 -7.49 -2.22 2.72
C LEU A 344 -6.44 -1.31 3.36
N GLN A 345 -5.16 -1.39 2.95
CA GLN A 345 -4.09 -0.53 3.49
C GLN A 345 -4.41 0.98 3.42
N PRO A 346 -4.97 1.54 2.34
CA PRO A 346 -5.35 2.95 2.30
C PRO A 346 -6.40 3.31 3.36
N ALA A 347 -7.37 2.42 3.60
CA ALA A 347 -8.38 2.61 4.63
C ALA A 347 -7.75 2.55 6.03
N TYR A 348 -6.88 1.57 6.30
CA TYR A 348 -6.17 1.45 7.58
C TYR A 348 -5.32 2.69 7.88
N ALA A 349 -4.58 3.19 6.89
CA ALA A 349 -3.74 4.38 7.03
C ALA A 349 -4.57 5.62 7.38
N LEU A 350 -5.67 5.85 6.66
CA LEU A 350 -6.55 6.99 6.89
C LEU A 350 -7.32 6.91 8.22
N LEU A 351 -7.72 5.70 8.66
CA LEU A 351 -8.39 5.48 9.94
C LEU A 351 -7.45 5.58 11.14
N ALA A 352 -6.16 5.30 10.97
CA ALA A 352 -5.18 5.36 12.07
C ALA A 352 -5.10 6.75 12.73
N LEU A 353 -5.30 7.82 11.96
CA LEU A 353 -5.29 9.21 12.46
C LEU A 353 -6.45 9.52 13.42
N PRO A 354 -7.73 9.41 13.03
CA PRO A 354 -8.85 9.66 13.93
C PRO A 354 -8.89 8.67 15.10
N VAL A 355 -8.46 7.42 14.91
CA VAL A 355 -8.35 6.41 15.99
C VAL A 355 -7.32 6.85 17.02
N ALA A 356 -6.12 7.27 16.58
CA ALA A 356 -5.09 7.76 17.49
C ALA A 356 -5.55 9.02 18.25
N ASP A 357 -6.23 9.96 17.59
CA ASP A 357 -6.74 11.17 18.26
C ASP A 357 -7.82 10.82 19.31
N ALA A 358 -8.74 9.91 18.99
CA ALA A 358 -9.77 9.44 19.90
C ALA A 358 -9.18 8.78 21.16
N LEU A 359 -8.21 7.88 20.98
CA LEU A 359 -7.52 7.23 22.10
C LEU A 359 -6.79 8.23 22.99
N TRP A 360 -6.10 9.20 22.40
CA TRP A 360 -5.44 10.27 23.15
C TRP A 360 -6.43 11.21 23.85
N HIS A 361 -7.65 11.38 23.33
CA HIS A 361 -8.71 12.13 23.99
C HIS A 361 -9.22 11.36 25.23
N LEU A 362 -9.56 10.08 25.06
CA LEU A 362 -10.02 9.21 26.15
C LEU A 362 -8.99 9.07 27.28
N ALA A 363 -7.71 8.96 26.95
CA ALA A 363 -6.64 8.86 27.94
C ALA A 363 -6.51 10.13 28.81
N ARG A 364 -6.85 11.31 28.28
CA ARG A 364 -6.76 12.58 29.01
C ARG A 364 -7.97 12.85 29.90
N THR A 365 -9.15 12.33 29.56
CA THR A 365 -10.41 12.59 30.27
C THR A 365 -10.65 11.65 31.46
N GLY A 366 -9.83 10.60 31.64
CA GLY A 366 -9.94 9.66 32.75
C GLY A 366 -9.51 10.21 34.12
N ARG A 367 -10.19 9.78 35.20
CA ARG A 367 -9.87 10.11 36.61
C ARG A 367 -8.45 9.66 37.00
N ASP A 368 -7.66 10.56 37.59
CA ASP A 368 -6.25 10.35 37.92
C ASP A 368 -5.96 9.08 38.73
N ARG A 369 -6.84 8.69 39.66
CA ARG A 369 -6.63 7.56 40.57
C ARG A 369 -6.64 6.17 39.90
N ARG A 370 -7.23 6.04 38.71
CA ARG A 370 -7.24 4.77 37.92
C ARG A 370 -6.24 4.77 36.76
N ARG A 371 -5.49 5.87 36.58
CA ARG A 371 -4.51 6.01 35.49
C ARG A 371 -3.44 4.92 35.46
N PRO A 372 -2.81 4.48 36.57
CA PRO A 372 -1.77 3.45 36.47
C PRO A 372 -2.36 2.13 35.98
N VAL A 373 -3.51 1.70 36.52
CA VAL A 373 -4.20 0.47 36.09
C VAL A 373 -4.61 0.55 34.62
N ALA A 374 -5.21 1.66 34.20
CA ALA A 374 -5.61 1.86 32.80
C ALA A 374 -4.39 1.89 31.85
N ALA A 375 -3.29 2.53 32.26
CA ALA A 375 -2.05 2.56 31.49
C ALA A 375 -1.45 1.15 31.34
N THR A 376 -1.43 0.36 32.43
CA THR A 376 -0.97 -1.04 32.38
C THR A 376 -1.85 -1.88 31.45
N LEU A 377 -3.18 -1.76 31.53
CA LEU A 377 -4.09 -2.49 30.65
C LEU A 377 -3.90 -2.11 29.17
N VAL A 378 -3.73 -0.82 28.86
CA VAL A 378 -3.43 -0.36 27.50
C VAL A 378 -2.09 -0.89 27.03
N ALA A 379 -1.06 -0.86 27.87
CA ALA A 379 0.26 -1.40 27.54
C ALA A 379 0.20 -2.91 27.24
N LEU A 380 -0.53 -3.67 28.07
CA LEU A 380 -0.75 -5.11 27.84
C LEU A 380 -1.54 -5.38 26.56
N ALA A 381 -2.59 -4.59 26.27
CA ALA A 381 -3.37 -4.73 25.06
C ALA A 381 -2.53 -4.42 23.80
N VAL A 382 -1.70 -3.36 23.84
CA VAL A 382 -0.76 -3.03 22.77
C VAL A 382 0.29 -4.12 22.61
N ALA A 383 0.88 -4.61 23.69
CA ALA A 383 1.87 -5.68 23.65
C ALA A 383 1.27 -6.97 23.07
N GLY A 384 0.07 -7.36 23.50
CA GLY A 384 -0.66 -8.50 22.95
C GLY A 384 -0.98 -8.33 21.47
N HIS A 385 -1.43 -7.13 21.06
CA HIS A 385 -1.68 -6.84 19.64
C HIS A 385 -0.40 -6.93 18.80
N LEU A 386 0.72 -6.37 19.27
CA LEU A 386 2.00 -6.46 18.57
C LEU A 386 2.50 -7.90 18.49
N ALA A 387 2.37 -8.69 19.56
CA ALA A 387 2.73 -10.10 19.56
C ALA A 387 1.96 -10.87 18.48
N VAL A 388 0.65 -10.61 18.36
CA VAL A 388 -0.20 -11.22 17.32
C VAL A 388 0.20 -10.75 15.91
N GLN A 389 0.44 -9.45 15.70
CA GLN A 389 0.86 -8.94 14.40
C GLN A 389 2.20 -9.54 13.98
N PHE A 390 3.17 -9.63 14.89
CA PHE A 390 4.48 -10.18 14.59
C PHE A 390 4.47 -11.70 14.44
N SER A 391 3.62 -12.43 15.17
CA SER A 391 3.47 -13.88 14.95
C SER A 391 2.92 -14.18 13.55
N VAL A 392 1.92 -13.41 13.11
CA VAL A 392 1.38 -13.54 11.74
C VAL A 392 2.45 -13.16 10.71
N LEU A 393 3.17 -12.05 10.94
CA LEU A 393 4.25 -11.61 10.04
C LEU A 393 5.32 -12.69 9.86
N VAL A 394 5.83 -13.26 10.95
CA VAL A 394 6.87 -14.29 10.91
C VAL A 394 6.38 -15.53 10.16
N GLY A 395 5.15 -16.00 10.44
CA GLY A 395 4.56 -17.12 9.71
C GLY A 395 4.41 -16.83 8.21
N THR A 396 3.95 -15.63 7.85
CA THR A 396 3.84 -15.20 6.45
C THR A 396 5.19 -15.11 5.76
N VAL A 397 6.21 -14.56 6.42
CA VAL A 397 7.57 -14.45 5.88
C VAL A 397 8.16 -15.83 5.64
N ASN A 398 8.12 -16.71 6.65
CA ASN A 398 8.68 -18.07 6.54
C ASN A 398 8.01 -18.85 5.40
N GLY A 399 6.68 -18.89 5.36
CA GLY A 399 5.97 -19.59 4.28
C GLY A 399 6.28 -19.02 2.89
N ASN A 400 6.55 -17.71 2.78
CA ASN A 400 6.96 -17.10 1.52
C ASN A 400 8.41 -17.40 1.15
N VAL A 401 9.32 -17.51 2.12
CA VAL A 401 10.70 -17.96 1.89
C VAL A 401 10.67 -19.38 1.37
N ASP A 402 9.94 -20.27 2.05
CA ASP A 402 9.83 -21.68 1.68
C ASP A 402 9.30 -21.84 0.24
N SER A 403 8.25 -21.12 -0.14
CA SER A 403 7.74 -21.15 -1.52
C SER A 403 8.76 -20.66 -2.56
N ARG A 404 9.53 -19.62 -2.23
CA ARG A 404 10.53 -19.05 -3.16
C ARG A 404 11.72 -19.97 -3.34
N GLU A 405 12.16 -20.62 -2.26
CA GLU A 405 13.19 -21.66 -2.32
C GLU A 405 12.71 -22.88 -3.11
N ASP A 406 11.44 -23.26 -2.98
CA ASP A 406 10.87 -24.35 -3.76
C ASP A 406 10.86 -24.05 -5.26
N TRP A 407 10.44 -22.84 -5.66
CA TRP A 407 10.51 -22.41 -7.06
C TRP A 407 11.94 -22.42 -7.61
N ALA A 408 12.93 -22.03 -6.80
CA ALA A 408 14.33 -22.09 -7.20
C ALA A 408 14.81 -23.55 -7.40
N ARG A 409 14.41 -24.48 -6.51
CA ARG A 409 14.71 -25.91 -6.67
C ARG A 409 14.07 -26.49 -7.93
N VAL A 410 12.79 -26.17 -8.18
CA VAL A 410 12.10 -26.60 -9.41
C VAL A 410 12.81 -26.05 -10.64
N ALA A 411 13.29 -24.81 -10.59
CA ALA A 411 14.05 -24.22 -11.68
C ALA A 411 15.37 -24.96 -11.97
N ASP A 412 16.12 -25.34 -10.93
CA ASP A 412 17.36 -26.12 -11.08
C ASP A 412 17.10 -27.51 -11.68
N GLU A 413 16.02 -28.18 -11.29
CA GLU A 413 15.66 -29.49 -11.87
C GLU A 413 15.21 -29.35 -13.34
N LEU A 414 14.43 -28.32 -13.68
CA LEU A 414 14.09 -28.00 -15.07
C LEU A 414 15.34 -27.79 -15.94
N HIS A 415 16.36 -27.10 -15.40
CA HIS A 415 17.64 -26.91 -16.08
C HIS A 415 18.41 -28.22 -16.29
N ARG A 416 18.25 -29.21 -15.39
CA ARG A 416 18.82 -30.57 -15.56
C ARG A 416 18.08 -31.40 -16.60
N LEU A 417 16.77 -31.17 -16.75
CA LEU A 417 15.94 -31.74 -17.81
C LEU A 417 16.15 -31.08 -19.19
N GLY A 418 17.06 -30.10 -19.29
CA GLY A 418 17.37 -29.41 -20.55
C GLY A 418 16.47 -28.23 -20.87
N VAL A 419 15.53 -27.86 -19.99
CA VAL A 419 14.67 -26.68 -20.15
C VAL A 419 15.47 -25.45 -19.74
N ARG A 420 16.16 -24.83 -20.69
CA ARG A 420 17.03 -23.65 -20.48
C ARG A 420 16.70 -22.51 -21.44
N PRO A 421 16.99 -21.24 -21.09
CA PRO A 421 16.68 -20.11 -21.96
C PRO A 421 17.36 -20.19 -23.34
N PRO A 422 16.68 -19.79 -24.43
CA PRO A 422 15.27 -19.38 -24.49
C PRO A 422 14.31 -20.58 -24.33
N CYS A 423 13.30 -20.45 -23.45
CA CYS A 423 12.35 -21.51 -23.11
C CYS A 423 10.99 -20.92 -22.73
N LEU A 424 9.94 -21.77 -22.72
CA LEU A 424 8.59 -21.40 -22.31
C LEU A 424 8.06 -22.39 -21.25
N LEU A 425 7.61 -21.86 -20.12
CA LEU A 425 6.88 -22.62 -19.10
C LEU A 425 5.40 -22.29 -19.14
N THR A 426 4.55 -23.30 -19.01
CA THR A 426 3.09 -23.13 -18.98
C THR A 426 2.46 -23.80 -17.78
N GLY A 427 1.24 -23.40 -17.42
CA GLY A 427 0.47 -24.06 -16.37
C GLY A 427 0.69 -23.49 -14.97
N HIS A 428 0.66 -24.36 -13.97
CA HIS A 428 0.70 -23.99 -12.56
C HIS A 428 2.00 -23.25 -12.20
N GLU A 429 1.88 -22.10 -11.54
CA GLU A 429 3.03 -21.31 -11.09
C GLU A 429 4.09 -20.99 -12.16
N SER A 430 3.67 -20.96 -13.44
CA SER A 430 4.58 -20.73 -14.57
C SER A 430 5.24 -19.35 -14.55
N ILE A 431 4.62 -18.34 -13.94
CA ILE A 431 5.20 -17.00 -13.79
C ILE A 431 6.39 -17.02 -12.81
N PRO A 432 6.22 -17.42 -11.53
CA PRO A 432 7.35 -17.48 -10.63
C PRO A 432 8.43 -18.45 -11.10
N ILE A 433 8.07 -19.69 -11.44
CA ILE A 433 9.07 -20.69 -11.88
C ILE A 433 9.74 -20.25 -13.19
N GLY A 434 9.00 -19.61 -14.11
CA GLY A 434 9.56 -19.00 -15.32
C GLY A 434 10.62 -17.94 -15.03
N TYR A 435 10.38 -17.09 -14.03
CA TYR A 435 11.38 -16.10 -13.62
C TYR A 435 12.65 -16.76 -13.07
N TYR A 436 12.54 -17.69 -12.12
CA TYR A 436 13.71 -18.36 -11.54
C TYR A 436 14.46 -19.23 -12.56
N THR A 437 13.78 -19.80 -13.55
CA THR A 437 14.42 -20.52 -14.67
C THR A 437 15.02 -19.60 -15.74
N GLY A 438 14.60 -18.34 -15.82
CA GLY A 438 14.90 -17.44 -16.95
C GLY A 438 14.03 -17.69 -18.19
N CYS A 439 12.98 -18.49 -18.09
CA CYS A 439 12.06 -18.79 -19.18
C CYS A 439 10.92 -17.77 -19.29
N SER A 440 10.32 -17.68 -20.48
CA SER A 440 9.03 -17.03 -20.67
C SER A 440 7.92 -17.85 -20.00
N SER A 441 6.83 -17.18 -19.59
CA SER A 441 5.66 -17.82 -18.98
C SER A 441 4.41 -17.66 -19.85
N GLY A 442 3.66 -18.74 -20.06
CA GLY A 442 2.41 -18.75 -20.81
C GLY A 442 1.25 -19.40 -20.05
N SER A 443 0.03 -18.95 -20.31
CA SER A 443 -1.20 -19.59 -19.86
C SER A 443 -2.26 -19.56 -20.95
N THR A 444 -2.96 -20.69 -21.12
CA THR A 444 -4.11 -20.82 -22.03
C THR A 444 -5.44 -20.49 -21.37
N GLY A 445 -5.42 -19.99 -20.13
CA GLY A 445 -6.64 -19.65 -19.41
C GLY A 445 -6.38 -18.96 -18.07
N GLY A 446 -7.47 -18.54 -17.43
CA GLY A 446 -7.45 -17.86 -16.15
C GLY A 446 -6.95 -16.41 -16.23
N ASN A 447 -6.58 -15.85 -15.08
CA ASN A 447 -6.29 -14.41 -14.94
C ASN A 447 -5.04 -13.92 -15.68
N ASN A 448 -4.22 -14.85 -16.16
CA ASN A 448 -2.97 -14.57 -16.86
C ASN A 448 -2.96 -15.19 -18.27
N GLU A 449 -4.14 -15.47 -18.84
CA GLU A 449 -4.27 -15.96 -20.21
C GLU A 449 -3.60 -15.00 -21.19
N ASN A 450 -2.65 -15.53 -21.97
CA ASN A 450 -1.83 -14.74 -22.90
C ASN A 450 -1.40 -15.52 -24.15
N THR A 451 -1.77 -16.80 -24.29
CA THR A 451 -1.38 -17.65 -25.41
C THR A 451 -2.41 -18.75 -25.64
N THR A 452 -2.32 -19.46 -26.77
CA THR A 452 -3.19 -20.60 -27.11
C THR A 452 -2.45 -21.93 -27.10
N ALA A 453 -3.18 -23.04 -27.00
CA ALA A 453 -2.59 -24.39 -27.10
C ALA A 453 -1.84 -24.60 -28.43
N ALA A 454 -2.36 -24.05 -29.53
CA ALA A 454 -1.74 -24.15 -30.85
C ALA A 454 -0.39 -23.42 -30.89
N GLU A 455 -0.32 -22.21 -30.33
CA GLU A 455 0.92 -21.42 -30.23
C GLU A 455 1.97 -22.12 -29.34
N ILE A 456 1.54 -22.76 -28.24
CA ILE A 456 2.45 -23.52 -27.36
C ILE A 456 3.04 -24.72 -28.12
N VAL A 457 2.22 -25.51 -28.81
CA VAL A 457 2.68 -26.67 -29.58
C VAL A 457 3.61 -26.24 -30.72
N ASP A 458 3.29 -25.14 -31.39
CA ASP A 458 4.15 -24.56 -32.42
C ASP A 458 5.49 -24.07 -31.85
N THR A 459 5.47 -23.46 -30.65
CA THR A 459 6.68 -23.02 -29.94
C THR A 459 7.55 -24.19 -29.50
N ALA A 460 6.95 -25.30 -29.08
CA ALA A 460 7.64 -26.53 -28.70
C ALA A 460 8.49 -27.14 -29.82
N ARG A 461 8.19 -26.82 -31.09
CA ARG A 461 9.01 -27.23 -32.24
C ARG A 461 10.31 -26.45 -32.37
N ARG A 462 10.46 -25.32 -31.66
CA ARG A 462 11.57 -24.37 -31.84
C ARG A 462 12.46 -24.23 -30.61
N ILE A 463 11.85 -24.28 -29.43
CA ILE A 463 12.53 -24.09 -28.15
C ILE A 463 11.98 -25.07 -27.10
N PRO A 464 12.73 -25.34 -26.02
CA PRO A 464 12.23 -26.14 -24.91
C PRO A 464 10.93 -25.56 -24.31
N VAL A 465 9.92 -26.42 -24.18
CA VAL A 465 8.65 -26.10 -23.53
C VAL A 465 8.38 -27.11 -22.44
N ALA A 466 7.95 -26.64 -21.27
CA ALA A 466 7.47 -27.51 -20.20
C ALA A 466 6.12 -27.04 -19.65
N ALA A 467 5.21 -27.99 -19.46
CA ALA A 467 3.91 -27.79 -18.85
C ALA A 467 3.94 -28.26 -17.39
N LEU A 468 3.62 -27.35 -16.48
CA LEU A 468 3.62 -27.55 -15.04
C LEU A 468 2.19 -27.83 -14.56
N THR A 469 2.00 -28.97 -13.91
CA THR A 469 0.71 -29.36 -13.32
C THR A 469 0.88 -29.42 -11.81
N GLY A 470 0.07 -28.63 -11.10
CA GLY A 470 0.06 -28.60 -9.64
C GLY A 470 -0.58 -29.86 -9.02
N PRO A 471 -0.49 -30.01 -7.69
CA PRO A 471 -1.00 -31.17 -6.97
C PRO A 471 -2.49 -31.43 -7.26
N GLY A 472 -2.84 -32.67 -7.64
CA GLY A 472 -4.21 -33.05 -7.96
C GLY A 472 -4.77 -32.41 -9.25
N GLY A 473 -3.94 -31.68 -10.00
CA GLY A 473 -4.29 -31.13 -11.30
C GLY A 473 -4.28 -32.18 -12.41
N THR A 474 -4.84 -31.82 -13.56
CA THR A 474 -4.76 -32.65 -14.77
C THR A 474 -3.91 -31.95 -15.81
N PRO A 475 -2.95 -32.65 -16.45
CA PRO A 475 -2.14 -32.06 -17.50
C PRO A 475 -3.02 -31.57 -18.67
N PRO A 476 -2.67 -30.42 -19.27
CA PRO A 476 -3.42 -29.89 -20.39
C PRO A 476 -3.34 -30.84 -21.60
N ALA A 477 -4.40 -30.89 -22.40
CA ALA A 477 -4.54 -31.86 -23.49
C ALA A 477 -3.34 -31.88 -24.45
N TYR A 478 -2.77 -30.71 -24.76
CA TYR A 478 -1.64 -30.57 -25.68
C TYR A 478 -0.31 -31.15 -25.15
N ALA A 479 -0.20 -31.40 -23.84
CA ALA A 479 1.01 -31.89 -23.19
C ALA A 479 0.86 -33.31 -22.65
N ARG A 480 -0.29 -33.97 -22.83
CA ARG A 480 -0.55 -35.31 -22.26
C ARG A 480 0.39 -36.39 -22.76
N ASP A 481 0.90 -36.24 -23.97
CA ASP A 481 1.81 -37.21 -24.60
C ASP A 481 3.29 -36.86 -24.39
N TRP A 482 3.58 -35.76 -23.68
CA TRP A 482 4.95 -35.37 -23.33
C TRP A 482 5.45 -36.17 -22.11
N GLU A 483 6.77 -36.34 -22.03
CA GLU A 483 7.41 -37.14 -20.99
C GLU A 483 7.15 -36.52 -19.60
N PRO A 484 6.59 -37.29 -18.64
CA PRO A 484 6.30 -36.81 -17.31
C PRO A 484 7.51 -36.96 -16.37
N HIS A 485 7.76 -35.92 -15.58
CA HIS A 485 8.74 -35.89 -14.50
C HIS A 485 8.06 -35.37 -13.23
N HIS A 486 8.35 -35.97 -12.09
CA HIS A 486 7.86 -35.50 -10.80
C HIS A 486 8.97 -34.78 -10.06
N ILE A 487 8.76 -33.49 -9.79
CA ILE A 487 9.68 -32.64 -9.04
C ILE A 487 8.86 -32.02 -7.92
N THR A 488 9.29 -32.24 -6.68
CA THR A 488 8.55 -31.87 -5.47
C THR A 488 7.12 -32.43 -5.50
N ASP A 489 6.11 -31.58 -5.51
CA ASP A 489 4.69 -31.92 -5.60
C ASP A 489 4.09 -31.63 -6.99
N LEU A 490 4.93 -31.23 -7.96
CA LEU A 490 4.54 -30.90 -9.32
C LEU A 490 4.76 -32.08 -10.27
N GLU A 491 3.83 -32.25 -11.21
CA GLU A 491 4.05 -33.03 -12.42
C GLU A 491 4.47 -32.08 -13.54
N ILE A 492 5.70 -32.24 -14.02
CA ILE A 492 6.30 -31.47 -15.10
C ILE A 492 6.33 -32.33 -16.35
N ARG A 493 5.80 -31.81 -17.46
CA ARG A 493 5.86 -32.50 -18.75
C ARG A 493 6.70 -31.70 -19.73
N VAL A 494 7.74 -32.30 -20.27
CA VAL A 494 8.68 -31.63 -21.18
C VAL A 494 8.39 -32.05 -22.61
N ALA A 495 8.19 -31.07 -23.49
CA ALA A 495 7.96 -31.34 -24.90
C ALA A 495 9.16 -32.06 -25.53
N PRO A 496 8.94 -33.04 -26.41
CA PRO A 496 10.03 -33.70 -27.10
C PRO A 496 10.82 -32.69 -27.95
N PRO A 497 12.15 -32.87 -28.09
CA PRO A 497 12.94 -32.01 -28.98
C PRO A 497 12.39 -32.11 -30.41
N GLY A 498 12.15 -30.93 -31.01
CA GLY A 498 11.57 -30.76 -32.34
C GLY A 498 12.50 -31.05 -33.49
#